data_AF-A0A1Q3WAS8-F1
#
_entry.id   AF-A0A1Q3WAS8-F1
#
_cell.length_a   1.000
_cell.length_b   1.000
_cell.length_c   1.000
_cell.angle_alpha   90.00
_cell.angle_beta   90.00
_cell.angle_gamma   90.00
#
_symmetry.space_group_name_H-M   'P 1'
#
loop_
_entity.id
_entity.type
_entity.pdbx_description
1 polymer ?
#
loop_
_entity_poly.entity_id
_entity_poly.type
_entity_poly.pdbx_seq_one_letter_code
_entity_poly.pdbx_strand_id
1 'polypeptide(L)'
;MPANIFRYQLPKKAIKSDCPSCGPKHHKTLSRYIDTQTGEPLPEMYGRCDRESNCGYHLNPYHKGESGTSYFEEMKAQTQVGPIPKSWFTFAARQKHAGVLKQDIIAHLLQLEGARLEQAERVVDFLFEKSSTFNRPIEPKKSISTAQASQLCTIPEDVFKQSLDHYERNQFAQLLSRHFGNIVADELLKRFNIGTSGRWPGACVFWYIDEWHRIRGGQIKLFDDTFHTVKYVIKAGEKRSRTTWVHSSYARRCDELNKPYPAWLTAYLDEENDVQKSPCLFGLPQLLNADISQPIAIVEAPKTAVICTPYFPGFIWMAVGALSYLNTERLAPLRGRRIVLYPDLSKDGSAFDRWNRVAGELLAQGFDITVSTYLEDNATDDERVAGADLADFLLEQWQDYSSQWIE
;
A
#
# COMPACT_ATOMS: atom_id res chain seq x y z
N MET A 1 -12.96 18.77 8.86
CA MET A 1 -12.57 17.97 7.67
C MET A 1 -12.40 18.90 6.47
N PRO A 2 -11.30 18.82 5.71
CA PRO A 2 -11.27 19.20 4.31
C PRO A 2 -11.23 17.96 3.41
N ALA A 3 -11.97 17.98 2.31
CA ALA A 3 -11.86 16.97 1.26
C ALA A 3 -10.53 17.10 0.49
N ASN A 4 -10.20 16.12 -0.34
CA ASN A 4 -9.12 16.24 -1.33
C ASN A 4 -9.46 17.35 -2.33
N ILE A 5 -9.00 18.57 -2.05
CA ILE A 5 -9.10 19.73 -2.93
C ILE A 5 -7.93 19.64 -3.92
N PHE A 6 -8.22 19.24 -5.15
CA PHE A 6 -7.27 19.34 -6.26
C PHE A 6 -6.80 20.80 -6.38
N ARG A 7 -5.49 21.04 -6.52
CA ARG A 7 -4.91 22.39 -6.65
C ARG A 7 -5.48 23.18 -7.84
N TYR A 8 -5.85 22.53 -8.94
CA TYR A 8 -6.43 23.20 -10.10
C TYR A 8 -7.91 22.83 -10.25
N GLN A 9 -8.80 23.82 -10.24
CA GLN A 9 -10.26 23.61 -10.30
C GLN A 9 -10.97 24.59 -11.21
N LEU A 10 -12.16 24.24 -11.68
CA LEU A 10 -13.06 25.20 -12.33
C LEU A 10 -13.69 26.10 -11.25
N PRO A 11 -13.61 27.44 -11.36
CA PRO A 11 -14.16 28.35 -10.36
C PRO A 11 -15.69 28.36 -10.37
N LYS A 12 -16.31 28.56 -9.20
CA LYS A 12 -17.79 28.66 -9.06
C LYS A 12 -18.39 29.73 -9.98
N LYS A 13 -17.68 30.83 -10.21
CA LYS A 13 -17.98 31.81 -11.24
C LYS A 13 -17.04 31.55 -12.41
N ALA A 14 -17.54 30.88 -13.45
CA ALA A 14 -16.72 30.45 -14.59
C ALA A 14 -16.05 31.63 -15.30
N ILE A 15 -14.73 31.52 -15.49
CA ILE A 15 -13.94 32.42 -16.33
C ILE A 15 -14.06 31.90 -17.76
N LYS A 16 -14.75 32.65 -18.63
CA LYS A 16 -15.11 32.20 -19.98
C LYS A 16 -14.10 32.68 -21.03
N SER A 17 -13.60 31.76 -21.85
CA SER A 17 -12.81 32.01 -23.07
C SER A 17 -13.37 31.22 -24.26
N ASP A 18 -12.79 31.39 -25.43
CA ASP A 18 -13.22 30.66 -26.64
C ASP A 18 -12.70 29.21 -26.60
N CYS A 19 -13.57 28.26 -26.93
CA CYS A 19 -13.17 26.85 -27.00
C CYS A 19 -12.50 26.55 -28.35
N PRO A 20 -11.26 26.00 -28.37
CA PRO A 20 -10.51 25.79 -29.61
C PRO A 20 -11.20 24.79 -30.57
N SER A 21 -11.97 23.83 -30.04
CA SER A 21 -12.72 22.85 -30.86
C SER A 21 -14.10 23.35 -31.32
N CYS A 22 -14.58 24.51 -30.85
CA CYS A 22 -15.92 25.02 -31.18
C CYS A 22 -15.95 25.97 -32.40
N GLY A 23 -14.80 26.54 -32.77
CA GLY A 23 -14.67 27.46 -33.90
C GLY A 23 -15.35 28.83 -33.72
N PRO A 24 -15.19 29.74 -34.70
CA PRO A 24 -15.57 31.16 -34.61
C PRO A 24 -17.08 31.45 -34.69
N LYS A 25 -17.94 30.45 -34.43
CA LYS A 25 -19.40 30.61 -34.29
C LYS A 25 -19.86 30.43 -32.83
N HIS A 26 -18.96 30.01 -31.93
CA HIS A 26 -19.29 29.54 -30.58
C HIS A 26 -18.30 30.06 -29.53
N HIS A 27 -18.20 31.39 -29.46
CA HIS A 27 -17.35 32.13 -28.52
C HIS A 27 -17.78 31.99 -27.05
N LYS A 28 -16.83 32.20 -26.13
CA LYS A 28 -17.01 32.23 -24.66
C LYS A 28 -17.65 30.97 -24.06
N THR A 29 -17.42 29.83 -24.70
CA THR A 29 -17.93 28.51 -24.31
C THR A 29 -16.98 27.72 -23.41
N LEU A 30 -15.71 28.11 -23.28
CA LEU A 30 -14.73 27.40 -22.47
C LEU A 30 -14.67 27.97 -21.05
N SER A 31 -14.91 27.15 -20.04
CA SER A 31 -14.69 27.50 -18.63
C SER A 31 -13.24 27.17 -18.25
N ARG A 32 -12.40 28.18 -17.98
CA ARG A 32 -10.97 27.99 -17.60
C ARG A 32 -10.82 27.48 -16.17
N TYR A 33 -9.79 26.65 -15.96
CA TYR A 33 -9.31 26.27 -14.63
C TYR A 33 -8.62 27.45 -13.92
N ILE A 34 -8.64 27.44 -12.59
CA ILE A 34 -7.86 28.33 -11.71
C ILE A 34 -6.98 27.49 -10.78
N ASP A 35 -5.87 28.07 -10.30
CA ASP A 35 -5.10 27.55 -9.18
C ASP A 35 -5.76 27.98 -7.86
N THR A 36 -6.15 27.03 -7.03
CA THR A 36 -6.78 27.29 -5.73
C THR A 36 -5.79 27.79 -4.67
N GLN A 37 -4.48 27.75 -4.93
CA GLN A 37 -3.46 28.31 -4.05
C GLN A 37 -3.16 29.79 -4.35
N THR A 38 -3.22 30.21 -5.63
CA THR A 38 -2.91 31.60 -6.04
C THR A 38 -4.15 32.42 -6.43
N GLY A 39 -5.24 31.76 -6.84
CA GLY A 39 -6.45 32.40 -7.38
C GLY A 39 -6.41 32.66 -8.89
N GLU A 40 -5.27 32.47 -9.54
CA GLU A 40 -5.04 32.85 -10.94
C GLU A 40 -5.58 31.80 -11.95
N PRO A 41 -6.07 32.22 -13.14
CA PRO A 41 -6.54 31.31 -14.18
C PRO A 41 -5.38 30.68 -14.95
N LEU A 42 -5.48 29.37 -15.19
CA LEU A 42 -4.54 28.59 -15.98
C LEU A 42 -4.54 29.03 -17.46
N PRO A 43 -3.50 28.68 -18.25
CA PRO A 43 -3.41 29.00 -19.67
C PRO A 43 -4.69 28.64 -20.44
N GLU A 44 -5.02 29.39 -21.49
CA GLU A 44 -6.38 29.42 -22.06
C GLU A 44 -6.89 28.07 -22.60
N MET A 45 -5.99 27.16 -22.93
CA MET A 45 -6.29 25.77 -23.31
C MET A 45 -6.85 24.91 -22.16
N TYR A 46 -6.46 25.17 -20.90
CA TYR A 46 -6.91 24.38 -19.75
C TYR A 46 -8.30 24.81 -19.30
N GLY A 47 -9.31 24.14 -19.84
CA GLY A 47 -10.70 24.41 -19.55
C GLY A 47 -11.65 23.28 -19.96
N ARG A 48 -12.92 23.45 -19.58
CA ARG A 48 -14.02 22.55 -19.92
C ARG A 48 -15.07 23.32 -20.72
N CYS A 49 -15.44 22.81 -21.89
CA CYS A 49 -16.40 23.49 -22.76
C CYS A 49 -17.84 23.26 -22.31
N ASP A 50 -18.67 24.30 -22.29
CA ASP A 50 -20.11 24.21 -22.01
C ASP A 50 -20.84 23.37 -23.09
N ARG A 51 -20.23 23.19 -24.26
CA ARG A 51 -20.69 22.35 -25.37
C ARG A 51 -19.96 21.01 -25.43
N GLU A 52 -19.40 20.50 -24.33
CA GLU A 52 -18.67 19.23 -24.27
C GLU A 52 -19.42 18.06 -24.92
N SER A 53 -20.73 17.92 -24.69
CA SER A 53 -21.56 16.88 -25.32
C SER A 53 -21.60 16.95 -26.85
N ASN A 54 -21.20 18.07 -27.45
CA ASN A 54 -21.20 18.30 -28.90
C ASN A 54 -19.77 18.41 -29.49
N CYS A 55 -18.80 18.94 -28.73
CA CYS A 55 -17.44 19.20 -29.23
C CYS A 55 -16.32 18.45 -28.48
N GLY A 56 -16.65 17.71 -27.42
CA GLY A 56 -15.73 16.86 -26.64
C GLY A 56 -14.62 17.59 -25.87
N TYR A 57 -14.53 18.92 -25.90
CA TYR A 57 -13.34 19.61 -25.42
C TYR A 57 -13.31 19.81 -23.89
N HIS A 58 -12.45 19.02 -23.23
CA HIS A 58 -12.06 19.19 -21.84
C HIS A 58 -10.58 18.85 -21.66
N LEU A 59 -9.74 19.88 -21.50
CA LEU A 59 -8.32 19.69 -21.18
C LEU A 59 -8.07 19.94 -19.69
N ASN A 60 -7.94 18.85 -18.94
CA ASN A 60 -7.73 18.86 -17.50
C ASN A 60 -6.22 19.00 -17.17
N PRO A 61 -5.79 19.92 -16.29
CA PRO A 61 -4.38 20.10 -15.90
C PRO A 61 -3.74 18.90 -15.15
N TYR A 62 -4.53 17.89 -14.77
CA TYR A 62 -4.05 16.61 -14.24
C TYR A 62 -3.94 15.51 -15.31
N HIS A 63 -4.42 15.75 -16.52
CA HIS A 63 -4.29 14.82 -17.63
C HIS A 63 -2.83 14.80 -18.11
N LYS A 64 -2.27 13.61 -18.30
CA LYS A 64 -0.95 13.41 -18.90
C LYS A 64 -1.12 13.39 -20.41
N GLY A 65 -0.48 14.31 -21.11
CA GLY A 65 -0.45 14.33 -22.58
C GLY A 65 0.58 13.33 -23.13
N GLU A 66 0.91 13.49 -24.41
CA GLU A 66 1.96 12.71 -25.10
C GLU A 66 3.35 12.81 -24.43
N SER A 67 3.59 13.85 -23.63
CA SER A 67 4.79 14.04 -22.80
C SER A 67 4.86 13.12 -21.55
N GLY A 68 3.83 12.31 -21.28
CA GLY A 68 3.75 11.43 -20.10
C GLY A 68 3.62 12.17 -18.75
N THR A 69 3.62 13.51 -18.78
CA THR A 69 3.62 14.39 -17.62
C THR A 69 2.39 15.30 -17.68
N SER A 70 1.78 15.56 -16.54
CA SER A 70 0.65 16.51 -16.43
C SER A 70 1.16 17.91 -16.11
N TYR A 71 0.39 18.94 -16.48
CA TYR A 71 0.68 20.34 -16.11
C TYR A 71 0.90 20.50 -14.60
N PHE A 72 0.17 19.74 -13.76
CA PHE A 72 0.42 19.69 -12.32
C PHE A 72 1.77 19.10 -11.92
N GLU A 73 2.22 18.03 -12.56
CA GLU A 73 3.55 17.46 -12.29
C GLU A 73 4.67 18.38 -12.79
N GLU A 74 4.49 19.04 -13.94
CA GLU A 74 5.42 20.04 -14.47
C GLU A 74 5.57 21.25 -13.51
N MET A 75 4.45 21.83 -13.07
CA MET A 75 4.45 22.94 -12.10
C MET A 75 4.98 22.50 -10.72
N LYS A 76 4.75 21.24 -10.31
CA LYS A 76 5.30 20.66 -9.08
C LYS A 76 6.81 20.46 -9.18
N ALA A 77 7.33 20.02 -10.33
CA ALA A 77 8.77 19.86 -10.56
C ALA A 77 9.48 21.22 -10.56
N GLN A 78 8.88 22.25 -11.17
CA GLN A 78 9.41 23.63 -11.16
C GLN A 78 9.39 24.28 -9.76
N THR A 79 8.48 23.87 -8.88
CA THR A 79 8.37 24.40 -7.51
C THR A 79 9.08 23.55 -6.45
N GLN A 80 9.66 22.40 -6.82
CA GLN A 80 10.47 21.61 -5.89
C GLN A 80 11.88 22.20 -5.72
N VAL A 81 12.13 22.71 -4.52
CA VAL A 81 13.48 22.99 -4.03
C VAL A 81 14.25 21.66 -3.94
N GLY A 82 15.41 21.59 -4.60
CA GLY A 82 16.19 20.36 -4.77
C GLY A 82 16.65 19.72 -3.44
N PRO A 83 17.07 18.44 -3.48
CA PRO A 83 17.45 17.69 -2.30
C PRO A 83 18.61 18.36 -1.56
N ILE A 84 18.42 18.61 -0.26
CA ILE A 84 19.44 19.23 0.59
C ILE A 84 20.53 18.19 0.88
N PRO A 85 21.82 18.46 0.58
CA PRO A 85 22.90 17.49 0.80
C PRO A 85 23.04 17.08 2.26
N LYS A 86 23.24 15.78 2.53
CA LYS A 86 23.46 15.24 3.88
C LYS A 86 24.64 15.92 4.60
N SER A 87 25.66 16.35 3.86
CA SER A 87 26.82 17.09 4.37
C SER A 87 26.45 18.38 5.08
N TRP A 88 25.35 19.05 4.71
CA TRP A 88 24.90 20.29 5.33
C TRP A 88 24.34 20.05 6.73
N PHE A 89 23.56 18.99 6.92
CA PHE A 89 23.09 18.57 8.24
C PHE A 89 24.26 18.18 9.15
N THR A 90 25.25 17.45 8.61
CA THR A 90 26.48 17.10 9.36
C THR A 90 27.30 18.33 9.74
N PHE A 91 27.45 19.30 8.83
CA PHE A 91 28.11 20.58 9.08
C PHE A 91 27.36 21.39 10.16
N ALA A 92 26.08 21.65 9.96
CA ALA A 92 25.27 22.44 10.87
C ALA A 92 25.13 21.80 12.26
N ALA A 93 25.11 20.47 12.36
CA ALA A 93 25.14 19.77 13.65
C ALA A 93 26.47 19.99 14.40
N ARG A 94 27.62 19.92 13.70
CA ARG A 94 28.93 20.23 14.28
C ARG A 94 29.01 21.68 14.76
N GLN A 95 28.55 22.63 13.94
CA GLN A 95 28.52 24.05 14.31
C GLN A 95 27.60 24.31 15.51
N LYS A 96 26.42 23.67 15.58
CA LYS A 96 25.54 23.72 16.75
C LYS A 96 26.24 23.20 18.01
N HIS A 97 26.92 22.05 17.93
CA HIS A 97 27.66 21.49 19.06
C HIS A 97 28.84 22.37 19.50
N ALA A 98 29.42 23.17 18.59
CA ALA A 98 30.43 24.19 18.89
C ALA A 98 29.84 25.52 19.44
N GLY A 99 28.52 25.61 19.65
CA GLY A 99 27.86 26.79 20.22
C GLY A 99 27.56 27.91 19.22
N VAL A 100 27.68 27.68 17.91
CA VAL A 100 27.41 28.68 16.87
C VAL A 100 25.90 28.95 16.76
N LEU A 101 25.51 30.21 16.58
CA LEU A 101 24.10 30.63 16.53
C LEU A 101 23.40 30.21 15.23
N LYS A 102 22.07 30.04 15.29
CA LYS A 102 21.20 29.67 14.16
C LYS A 102 21.45 30.52 12.90
N GLN A 103 21.63 31.83 13.06
CA GLN A 103 21.83 32.79 11.96
C GLN A 103 23.20 32.60 11.26
N ASP A 104 24.27 32.37 12.02
CA ASP A 104 25.63 32.20 11.46
C ASP A 104 25.81 30.86 10.72
N ILE A 105 25.04 29.84 11.13
CA ILE A 105 24.98 28.54 10.44
C ILE A 105 24.20 28.69 9.11
N ILE A 106 23.07 29.40 9.11
CA ILE A 106 22.33 29.71 7.88
C ILE A 106 23.21 30.50 6.89
N ALA A 107 23.93 31.52 7.36
CA ALA A 107 24.85 32.31 6.55
C ALA A 107 25.97 31.47 5.91
N HIS A 108 26.53 30.49 6.65
CA HIS A 108 27.52 29.55 6.09
C HIS A 108 26.90 28.60 5.05
N LEU A 109 25.71 28.05 5.30
CA LEU A 109 25.05 27.15 4.34
C LEU A 109 24.71 27.87 3.03
N LEU A 110 24.37 29.15 3.10
CA LEU A 110 24.13 30.02 1.92
C LEU A 110 25.39 30.32 1.09
N GLN A 111 26.59 30.13 1.63
CA GLN A 111 27.85 30.24 0.88
C GLN A 111 28.21 28.97 0.11
N LEU A 112 27.44 27.88 0.28
CA LEU A 112 27.63 26.64 -0.47
C LEU A 112 26.96 26.75 -1.84
N GLU A 113 27.64 26.28 -2.87
CA GLU A 113 27.21 26.42 -4.27
C GLU A 113 25.82 25.78 -4.51
N GLY A 114 24.89 26.56 -5.08
CA GLY A 114 23.51 26.14 -5.34
C GLY A 114 22.53 26.28 -4.16
N ALA A 115 22.93 26.88 -3.04
CA ALA A 115 22.08 26.99 -1.85
C ALA A 115 20.98 28.05 -1.94
N ARG A 116 19.75 27.67 -1.53
CA ARG A 116 18.62 28.59 -1.29
C ARG A 116 18.40 28.81 0.21
N LEU A 117 17.90 29.99 0.57
CA LEU A 117 17.59 30.38 1.96
C LEU A 117 16.69 29.36 2.65
N GLU A 118 15.60 28.95 2.00
CA GLU A 118 14.67 27.92 2.50
C GLU A 118 15.33 26.56 2.77
N GLN A 119 16.44 26.23 2.12
CA GLN A 119 17.21 25.00 2.39
C GLN A 119 18.08 25.18 3.64
N ALA A 120 18.77 26.31 3.74
CA ALA A 120 19.60 26.65 4.89
C ALA A 120 18.75 26.75 6.18
N GLU A 121 17.60 27.41 6.12
CA GLU A 121 16.64 27.50 7.22
C GLU A 121 16.16 26.11 7.66
N ARG A 122 15.66 25.27 6.72
CA ARG A 122 15.19 23.91 7.05
C ARG A 122 16.24 23.01 7.68
N VAL A 123 17.53 23.17 7.35
CA VAL A 123 18.61 22.43 8.02
C VAL A 123 18.75 22.84 9.48
N VAL A 124 18.62 24.14 9.76
CA VAL A 124 18.85 24.67 11.10
C VAL A 124 17.59 24.59 11.98
N ASP A 125 16.39 24.72 11.42
CA ASP A 125 15.13 24.41 12.11
C ASP A 125 15.13 22.95 12.61
N PHE A 126 15.44 22.00 11.73
CA PHE A 126 15.57 20.57 12.05
C PHE A 126 16.54 20.29 13.22
N LEU A 127 17.62 21.07 13.32
CA LEU A 127 18.62 20.88 14.36
C LEU A 127 18.28 21.58 15.68
N PHE A 128 17.62 22.74 15.64
CA PHE A 128 17.42 23.57 16.84
C PHE A 128 16.04 23.36 17.50
N GLU A 129 15.01 22.96 16.76
CA GLU A 129 13.63 22.91 17.26
C GLU A 129 13.22 21.53 17.79
N LYS A 130 13.83 21.16 18.94
CA LYS A 130 13.41 20.02 19.77
C LYS A 130 12.75 20.45 21.10
N SER A 131 11.98 21.55 21.08
CA SER A 131 11.05 21.89 22.18
C SER A 131 10.03 22.98 21.79
N SER A 132 8.82 22.60 21.36
CA SER A 132 7.55 23.19 21.82
C SER A 132 6.33 22.57 21.12
N THR A 133 5.27 22.43 21.89
CA THR A 133 3.97 21.82 21.64
C THR A 133 3.24 22.21 20.34
N PHE A 134 2.79 21.20 19.59
CA PHE A 134 1.66 21.33 18.65
C PHE A 134 0.38 21.76 19.39
N ASN A 135 -0.43 22.63 18.77
CA ASN A 135 -1.71 23.04 19.34
C ASN A 135 -2.71 23.50 18.26
N ARG A 136 -3.68 22.65 17.86
CA ARG A 136 -5.05 22.99 17.36
C ARG A 136 -5.87 21.73 16.96
N PRO A 137 -7.22 21.79 16.84
CA PRO A 137 -8.10 20.80 17.49
C PRO A 137 -8.85 19.84 16.54
N ILE A 138 -9.72 19.01 17.16
CA ILE A 138 -10.20 17.71 16.69
C ILE A 138 -11.63 17.77 16.08
N GLU A 139 -11.82 17.09 14.93
CA GLU A 139 -13.09 16.53 14.38
C GLU A 139 -14.26 17.45 13.94
N PRO A 140 -15.36 16.96 13.30
CA PRO A 140 -15.71 15.58 12.88
C PRO A 140 -16.01 15.39 11.38
N LYS A 141 -16.61 14.21 11.09
CA LYS A 141 -16.83 13.41 9.84
C LYS A 141 -17.32 14.23 8.60
N LYS A 142 -17.62 13.75 7.39
CA LYS A 142 -17.52 12.51 6.59
C LYS A 142 -17.56 12.92 5.08
N SER A 143 -17.16 12.04 4.16
CA SER A 143 -17.78 11.69 2.85
C SER A 143 -18.42 12.77 1.93
N ILE A 144 -18.18 12.81 0.62
CA ILE A 144 -18.71 11.84 -0.37
C ILE A 144 -17.90 11.88 -1.70
N SER A 145 -17.78 10.68 -2.28
CA SER A 145 -17.37 10.25 -3.63
C SER A 145 -18.18 10.90 -4.79
N THR A 146 -17.86 10.83 -6.09
CA THR A 146 -16.75 10.26 -6.89
C THR A 146 -16.87 10.84 -8.32
N ALA A 147 -15.75 10.99 -9.03
CA ALA A 147 -15.78 11.09 -10.50
C ALA A 147 -15.97 9.68 -11.12
N GLN A 148 -16.50 9.60 -12.34
CA GLN A 148 -16.51 8.34 -13.10
C GLN A 148 -15.11 8.05 -13.65
N ALA A 149 -14.64 6.82 -13.44
CA ALA A 149 -13.29 6.36 -13.75
C ALA A 149 -13.30 5.31 -14.87
N SER A 150 -12.13 4.96 -15.40
CA SER A 150 -11.96 3.69 -16.11
C SER A 150 -12.43 2.53 -15.22
N GLN A 151 -13.12 1.55 -15.81
CA GLN A 151 -13.75 0.49 -15.04
C GLN A 151 -12.70 -0.51 -14.57
N LEU A 152 -12.15 -0.27 -13.38
CA LEU A 152 -11.14 -1.09 -12.75
C LEU A 152 -11.59 -2.56 -12.69
N CYS A 153 -10.85 -3.44 -13.38
CA CYS A 153 -11.17 -4.86 -13.46
C CYS A 153 -10.80 -5.58 -12.16
N THR A 154 -11.77 -6.31 -11.60
CA THR A 154 -11.68 -6.97 -10.29
C THR A 154 -12.23 -8.38 -10.37
N ILE A 155 -11.85 -9.24 -9.41
CA ILE A 155 -12.51 -10.53 -9.25
C ILE A 155 -13.93 -10.27 -8.72
N PRO A 156 -14.98 -10.91 -9.27
CA PRO A 156 -16.35 -10.73 -8.78
C PRO A 156 -16.58 -11.21 -7.35
N GLU A 157 -17.55 -10.59 -6.68
CA GLU A 157 -17.89 -10.89 -5.29
C GLU A 157 -18.49 -12.30 -5.13
N ASP A 158 -19.18 -12.84 -6.15
CA ASP A 158 -19.71 -14.21 -6.12
C ASP A 158 -18.58 -15.25 -6.15
N VAL A 159 -17.52 -15.03 -6.93
CA VAL A 159 -16.33 -15.90 -6.97
C VAL A 159 -15.59 -15.90 -5.63
N PHE A 160 -15.56 -14.74 -4.96
CA PHE A 160 -15.04 -14.59 -3.60
C PHE A 160 -15.92 -15.34 -2.58
N LYS A 161 -17.22 -15.05 -2.53
CA LYS A 161 -18.19 -15.67 -1.60
C LYS A 161 -18.27 -17.19 -1.74
N GLN A 162 -18.20 -17.73 -2.95
CA GLN A 162 -18.15 -19.17 -3.23
C GLN A 162 -16.96 -19.89 -2.55
N SER A 163 -15.91 -19.15 -2.16
CA SER A 163 -14.76 -19.73 -1.46
C SER A 163 -14.88 -19.70 0.07
N LEU A 164 -15.78 -18.92 0.67
CA LEU A 164 -15.83 -18.66 2.12
C LEU A 164 -16.57 -19.75 2.92
N ASP A 165 -16.37 -21.01 2.54
CA ASP A 165 -17.08 -22.17 3.08
C ASP A 165 -16.24 -23.45 2.87
N HIS A 166 -16.78 -24.61 3.20
CA HIS A 166 -16.17 -25.94 3.03
C HIS A 166 -14.83 -26.09 3.76
N TYR A 167 -14.73 -25.45 4.94
CA TYR A 167 -13.50 -25.44 5.75
C TYR A 167 -13.08 -26.83 6.24
N GLU A 168 -13.99 -27.82 6.27
CA GLU A 168 -13.66 -29.22 6.53
C GLU A 168 -12.73 -29.83 5.46
N ARG A 169 -12.60 -29.19 4.29
CA ARG A 169 -11.69 -29.59 3.18
C ARG A 169 -10.48 -28.67 3.04
N ASN A 170 -10.32 -27.71 3.94
CA ASN A 170 -9.29 -26.68 3.88
C ASN A 170 -8.22 -26.99 4.94
N GLN A 171 -7.04 -27.43 4.49
CA GLN A 171 -5.95 -27.85 5.37
C GLN A 171 -5.51 -26.71 6.28
N PHE A 172 -5.45 -25.47 5.78
CA PHE A 172 -5.08 -24.32 6.61
C PHE A 172 -6.12 -24.05 7.70
N ALA A 173 -7.41 -24.14 7.37
CA ALA A 173 -8.47 -24.03 8.37
C ALA A 173 -8.39 -25.14 9.43
N GLN A 174 -8.22 -26.40 9.01
CA GLN A 174 -8.05 -27.53 9.94
C GLN A 174 -6.83 -27.35 10.86
N LEU A 175 -5.71 -26.84 10.35
CA LEU A 175 -4.52 -26.58 11.16
C LEU A 175 -4.76 -25.48 12.19
N LEU A 176 -5.42 -24.37 11.81
CA LEU A 176 -5.85 -23.36 12.76
C LEU A 176 -6.79 -23.94 13.84
N SER A 177 -7.75 -24.79 13.45
CA SER A 177 -8.67 -25.45 14.39
C SER A 177 -7.97 -26.43 15.34
N ARG A 178 -6.95 -27.16 14.87
CA ARG A 178 -6.13 -28.06 15.71
C ARG A 178 -5.26 -27.26 16.69
N HIS A 179 -4.69 -26.14 16.25
CA HIS A 179 -3.72 -25.36 17.02
C HIS A 179 -4.36 -24.37 18.02
N PHE A 180 -5.35 -23.61 17.57
CA PHE A 180 -6.01 -22.55 18.35
C PHE A 180 -7.40 -22.93 18.88
N GLY A 181 -7.91 -24.11 18.51
CA GLY A 181 -9.29 -24.50 18.74
C GLY A 181 -10.29 -23.85 17.77
N ASN A 182 -11.47 -24.47 17.66
CA ASN A 182 -12.47 -24.11 16.64
C ASN A 182 -12.92 -22.64 16.70
N ILE A 183 -13.11 -22.07 17.90
CA ILE A 183 -13.65 -20.71 18.08
C ILE A 183 -12.68 -19.65 17.52
N VAL A 184 -11.40 -19.76 17.86
CA VAL A 184 -10.35 -18.84 17.40
C VAL A 184 -10.09 -19.03 15.92
N ALA A 185 -10.03 -20.29 15.45
CA ALA A 185 -9.90 -20.58 14.03
C ALA A 185 -11.03 -19.95 13.20
N ASP A 186 -12.28 -20.08 13.65
CA ASP A 186 -13.45 -19.45 13.01
C ASP A 186 -13.36 -17.92 12.99
N GLU A 187 -12.87 -17.28 14.06
CA GLU A 187 -12.62 -15.83 14.07
C GLU A 187 -11.57 -15.46 13.03
N LEU A 188 -10.41 -16.12 13.02
CA LEU A 188 -9.31 -15.87 12.09
C LEU A 188 -9.74 -16.04 10.62
N LEU A 189 -10.46 -17.13 10.31
CA LEU A 189 -10.97 -17.39 8.95
C LEU A 189 -11.90 -16.26 8.48
N LYS A 190 -12.81 -15.79 9.34
CA LYS A 190 -13.74 -14.68 9.04
C LYS A 190 -12.98 -13.34 8.94
N ARG A 191 -12.13 -13.02 9.91
CA ARG A 191 -11.35 -11.78 10.04
C ARG A 191 -10.43 -11.53 8.84
N PHE A 192 -9.76 -12.58 8.38
CA PHE A 192 -8.87 -12.51 7.21
C PHE A 192 -9.56 -12.87 5.88
N ASN A 193 -10.86 -13.19 5.91
CA ASN A 193 -11.64 -13.65 4.76
C ASN A 193 -10.96 -14.82 4.04
N ILE A 194 -10.50 -15.84 4.77
CA ILE A 194 -9.81 -16.99 4.18
C ILE A 194 -10.79 -17.81 3.35
N GLY A 195 -10.45 -18.09 2.09
CA GLY A 195 -11.23 -18.98 1.24
C GLY A 195 -10.71 -20.42 1.22
N THR A 196 -11.53 -21.32 0.68
CA THR A 196 -11.20 -22.70 0.31
C THR A 196 -11.09 -22.80 -1.22
N SER A 197 -10.16 -23.61 -1.73
CA SER A 197 -9.88 -23.73 -3.17
C SER A 197 -9.92 -25.19 -3.65
N GLY A 198 -10.76 -25.47 -4.64
CA GLY A 198 -10.79 -26.76 -5.33
C GLY A 198 -9.58 -27.05 -6.25
N ARG A 199 -8.59 -26.15 -6.34
CA ARG A 199 -7.40 -26.33 -7.20
C ARG A 199 -6.55 -27.53 -6.76
N TRP A 200 -6.39 -27.72 -5.46
CA TRP A 200 -5.74 -28.89 -4.88
C TRP A 200 -6.54 -29.29 -3.62
N PRO A 201 -6.72 -30.58 -3.33
CA PRO A 201 -7.31 -31.00 -2.05
C PRO A 201 -6.55 -30.36 -0.89
N GLY A 202 -7.27 -29.76 0.07
CA GLY A 202 -6.68 -29.02 1.20
C GLY A 202 -6.36 -27.54 0.94
N ALA A 203 -6.41 -27.03 -0.29
CA ALA A 203 -5.91 -25.68 -0.57
C ALA A 203 -6.83 -24.55 -0.05
N CYS A 204 -6.21 -23.47 0.43
CA CYS A 204 -6.88 -22.24 0.86
C CYS A 204 -6.69 -21.11 -0.16
N VAL A 205 -7.36 -19.98 0.06
CA VAL A 205 -7.20 -18.72 -0.67
C VAL A 205 -6.96 -17.57 0.30
N PHE A 206 -5.85 -16.85 0.11
CA PHE A 206 -5.59 -15.55 0.74
C PHE A 206 -6.06 -14.43 -0.20
N TRP A 207 -7.13 -13.75 0.15
CA TRP A 207 -7.74 -12.71 -0.68
C TRP A 207 -7.13 -11.33 -0.41
N TYR A 208 -6.81 -10.62 -1.49
CA TYR A 208 -6.30 -9.24 -1.49
C TYR A 208 -7.47 -8.33 -1.81
N ILE A 209 -7.94 -7.61 -0.79
CA ILE A 209 -9.14 -6.77 -0.84
C ILE A 209 -8.72 -5.35 -0.49
N ASP A 210 -9.09 -4.38 -1.33
CA ASP A 210 -8.69 -2.98 -1.13
C ASP A 210 -9.64 -2.19 -0.22
N GLU A 211 -9.31 -0.93 0.05
CA GLU A 211 -10.05 -0.04 0.96
C GLU A 211 -11.48 0.31 0.48
N TRP A 212 -11.83 -0.06 -0.77
CA TRP A 212 -13.17 0.05 -1.32
C TRP A 212 -13.89 -1.31 -1.39
N HIS A 213 -13.42 -2.31 -0.65
CA HIS A 213 -13.90 -3.71 -0.64
C HIS A 213 -13.80 -4.44 -2.00
N ARG A 214 -12.98 -3.95 -2.94
CA ARG A 214 -12.86 -4.60 -4.25
C ARG A 214 -11.91 -5.78 -4.14
N ILE A 215 -12.28 -6.93 -4.73
CA ILE A 215 -11.43 -8.13 -4.72
C ILE A 215 -10.37 -7.98 -5.81
N ARG A 216 -9.14 -7.63 -5.40
CA ARG A 216 -8.02 -7.30 -6.30
C ARG A 216 -7.13 -8.48 -6.67
N GLY A 217 -7.26 -9.59 -5.95
CA GLY A 217 -6.52 -10.81 -6.20
C GLY A 217 -6.83 -11.88 -5.16
N GLY A 218 -6.48 -13.13 -5.46
CA GLY A 218 -6.56 -14.23 -4.50
C GLY A 218 -5.41 -15.18 -4.73
N GLN A 219 -4.55 -15.37 -3.72
CA GLN A 219 -3.43 -16.31 -3.77
C GLN A 219 -3.90 -17.66 -3.22
N ILE A 220 -3.91 -18.68 -4.07
CA ILE A 220 -4.20 -20.06 -3.69
C ILE A 220 -2.92 -20.70 -3.16
N LYS A 221 -3.00 -21.34 -1.99
CA LYS A 221 -1.84 -21.98 -1.34
C LYS A 221 -2.26 -23.30 -0.70
N LEU A 222 -1.41 -24.31 -0.79
CA LEU A 222 -1.56 -25.58 -0.07
C LEU A 222 -0.43 -25.75 0.94
N PHE A 223 -0.81 -26.05 2.18
CA PHE A 223 0.09 -26.32 3.28
C PHE A 223 0.17 -27.82 3.59
N ASP A 224 1.28 -28.25 4.18
CA ASP A 224 1.40 -29.55 4.85
C ASP A 224 0.99 -29.45 6.32
N ASP A 225 1.07 -30.55 7.08
CA ASP A 225 0.68 -30.58 8.50
C ASP A 225 1.57 -29.74 9.44
N THR A 226 2.65 -29.11 8.93
CA THR A 226 3.56 -28.25 9.70
C THR A 226 3.41 -26.75 9.37
N PHE A 227 2.26 -26.36 8.77
CA PHE A 227 2.02 -25.02 8.22
C PHE A 227 3.02 -24.58 7.12
N HIS A 228 3.89 -25.47 6.62
CA HIS A 228 4.80 -25.19 5.52
C HIS A 228 4.12 -25.36 4.17
N THR A 229 4.61 -24.67 3.14
CA THR A 229 4.00 -24.73 1.81
C THR A 229 4.43 -26.01 1.09
N VAL A 230 3.49 -26.85 0.67
CA VAL A 230 3.79 -28.10 -0.04
C VAL A 230 4.63 -27.82 -1.28
N LYS A 231 5.78 -28.49 -1.40
CA LYS A 231 6.67 -28.42 -2.57
C LYS A 231 6.52 -29.69 -3.43
N TYR A 232 6.67 -29.57 -4.74
CA TYR A 232 6.64 -30.70 -5.68
C TYR A 232 7.72 -30.54 -6.76
N VAL A 233 8.18 -31.66 -7.31
CA VAL A 233 9.19 -31.71 -8.37
C VAL A 233 8.50 -31.90 -9.72
N ILE A 234 8.83 -31.08 -10.71
CA ILE A 234 8.39 -31.30 -12.10
C ILE A 234 9.36 -32.21 -12.86
N LYS A 235 8.97 -32.71 -14.05
CA LYS A 235 9.79 -33.64 -14.86
C LYS A 235 11.23 -33.14 -15.17
N ALA A 236 11.48 -31.83 -15.09
CA ALA A 236 12.79 -31.21 -15.27
C ALA A 236 13.66 -31.14 -13.98
N GLY A 237 13.23 -31.76 -12.87
CA GLY A 237 13.95 -31.73 -11.58
C GLY A 237 13.74 -30.45 -10.75
N GLU A 238 13.17 -29.39 -11.33
CA GLU A 238 12.87 -28.13 -10.65
C GLU A 238 11.82 -28.34 -9.52
N LYS A 239 12.10 -27.83 -8.32
CA LYS A 239 11.16 -27.79 -7.19
C LYS A 239 10.27 -26.56 -7.28
N ARG A 240 8.95 -26.74 -7.32
CA ARG A 240 7.94 -25.67 -7.28
C ARG A 240 7.08 -25.76 -6.01
N SER A 241 6.64 -24.62 -5.49
CA SER A 241 5.66 -24.58 -4.39
C SER A 241 4.23 -24.75 -4.91
N ARG A 242 3.33 -25.29 -4.10
CA ARG A 242 1.88 -25.30 -4.33
C ARG A 242 1.31 -23.92 -4.00
N THR A 243 1.71 -22.93 -4.79
CA THR A 243 1.19 -21.56 -4.79
C THR A 243 0.73 -21.21 -6.21
N THR A 244 -0.43 -20.57 -6.35
CA THR A 244 -0.91 -20.03 -7.63
C THR A 244 -1.90 -18.88 -7.36
N TRP A 245 -2.49 -18.29 -8.39
CA TRP A 245 -3.52 -17.26 -8.26
C TRP A 245 -4.89 -17.77 -8.70
N VAL A 246 -5.95 -17.22 -8.12
CA VAL A 246 -7.35 -17.55 -8.48
C VAL A 246 -7.58 -17.41 -9.97
N HIS A 247 -7.21 -16.27 -10.58
CA HIS A 247 -7.36 -16.05 -12.03
C HIS A 247 -6.62 -17.10 -12.87
N SER A 248 -5.36 -17.43 -12.53
CA SER A 248 -4.57 -18.47 -13.23
C SER A 248 -5.18 -19.87 -13.06
N SER A 249 -5.84 -20.12 -11.92
CA SER A 249 -6.51 -21.40 -11.68
C SER A 249 -7.87 -21.48 -12.36
N TYR A 250 -8.58 -20.37 -12.50
CA TYR A 250 -9.85 -20.29 -13.20
C TYR A 250 -9.65 -20.43 -14.71
N ALA A 251 -8.65 -19.74 -15.27
CA ALA A 251 -8.24 -19.85 -16.68
C ALA A 251 -7.92 -21.30 -17.06
N ARG A 252 -6.98 -21.93 -16.34
CA ARG A 252 -6.63 -23.34 -16.52
C ARG A 252 -7.87 -24.27 -16.45
N ARG A 253 -8.81 -24.00 -15.54
CA ARG A 253 -10.02 -24.81 -15.39
C ARG A 253 -10.97 -24.65 -16.57
N CYS A 254 -11.06 -23.46 -17.16
CA CYS A 254 -11.78 -23.22 -18.41
C CYS A 254 -11.09 -23.94 -19.58
N ASP A 255 -9.76 -23.85 -19.70
CA ASP A 255 -8.97 -24.54 -20.74
C ASP A 255 -9.17 -26.06 -20.69
N GLU A 256 -9.02 -26.66 -19.51
CA GLU A 256 -9.21 -28.10 -19.27
C GLU A 256 -10.63 -28.59 -19.56
N LEU A 257 -11.63 -27.70 -19.50
CA LEU A 257 -13.02 -28.00 -19.83
C LEU A 257 -13.41 -27.60 -21.26
N ASN A 258 -12.48 -27.01 -22.04
CA ASN A 258 -12.76 -26.35 -23.31
C ASN A 258 -13.96 -25.38 -23.24
N LYS A 259 -14.00 -24.55 -22.20
CA LYS A 259 -15.03 -23.53 -21.97
C LYS A 259 -14.47 -22.12 -22.18
N PRO A 260 -15.25 -21.18 -22.72
CA PRO A 260 -14.83 -19.79 -22.81
C PRO A 260 -14.59 -19.20 -21.41
N TYR A 261 -13.71 -18.21 -21.33
CA TYR A 261 -13.51 -17.46 -20.10
C TYR A 261 -14.74 -16.59 -19.80
N PRO A 262 -15.18 -16.50 -18.54
CA PRO A 262 -16.22 -15.54 -18.16
C PRO A 262 -15.70 -14.11 -18.36
N ALA A 263 -16.59 -13.16 -18.67
CA ALA A 263 -16.21 -11.79 -19.05
C ALA A 263 -15.27 -11.10 -18.05
N TRP A 264 -15.46 -11.33 -16.74
CA TRP A 264 -14.57 -10.80 -15.71
C TRP A 264 -13.14 -11.33 -15.84
N LEU A 265 -12.96 -12.60 -16.20
CA LEU A 265 -11.65 -13.24 -16.30
C LEU A 265 -10.94 -12.80 -17.56
N THR A 266 -11.66 -12.65 -18.68
CA THR A 266 -11.13 -12.05 -19.90
C THR A 266 -10.60 -10.64 -19.60
N ALA A 267 -11.44 -9.76 -19.05
CA ALA A 267 -11.04 -8.39 -18.75
C ALA A 267 -9.91 -8.30 -17.69
N TYR A 268 -9.89 -9.21 -16.71
CA TYR A 268 -8.85 -9.28 -15.68
C TYR A 268 -7.49 -9.82 -16.20
N LEU A 269 -7.50 -10.61 -17.27
CA LEU A 269 -6.28 -11.15 -17.89
C LEU A 269 -5.75 -10.29 -19.04
N ASP A 270 -6.59 -9.44 -19.62
CA ASP A 270 -6.26 -8.51 -20.68
C ASP A 270 -5.15 -7.53 -20.25
N GLU A 271 -4.10 -7.43 -21.06
CA GLU A 271 -2.95 -6.56 -20.79
C GLU A 271 -3.31 -5.07 -20.99
N GLU A 272 -4.31 -4.76 -21.81
CA GLU A 272 -4.79 -3.39 -22.02
C GLU A 272 -5.45 -2.79 -20.77
N ASN A 273 -5.89 -3.63 -19.82
CA ASN A 273 -6.55 -3.20 -18.58
C ASN A 273 -5.59 -2.97 -17.38
N ASP A 274 -4.27 -3.17 -17.56
CA ASP A 274 -3.20 -2.98 -16.55
C ASP A 274 -3.56 -3.47 -15.13
N VAL A 275 -4.10 -4.70 -15.05
CA VAL A 275 -4.65 -5.22 -13.79
C VAL A 275 -3.54 -5.68 -12.85
N GLN A 276 -3.20 -4.81 -11.90
CA GLN A 276 -2.35 -5.19 -10.76
C GLN A 276 -3.02 -6.28 -9.91
N LYS A 277 -2.45 -7.50 -9.95
CA LYS A 277 -2.98 -8.75 -9.37
C LYS A 277 -2.79 -8.90 -7.84
N SER A 278 -2.04 -7.99 -7.22
CA SER A 278 -1.82 -7.87 -5.77
C SER A 278 -1.42 -6.42 -5.47
N PRO A 279 -2.34 -5.45 -5.49
CA PRO A 279 -2.02 -4.02 -5.36
C PRO A 279 -2.09 -3.52 -3.92
N CYS A 280 -2.67 -4.30 -3.01
CA CYS A 280 -2.91 -3.95 -1.62
C CYS A 280 -2.26 -4.97 -0.67
N LEU A 281 -2.37 -4.71 0.64
CA LEU A 281 -1.94 -5.63 1.69
C LEU A 281 -3.00 -6.71 1.92
N PHE A 282 -2.55 -7.93 2.22
CA PHE A 282 -3.43 -8.96 2.77
C PHE A 282 -3.82 -8.57 4.21
N GLY A 283 -5.09 -8.73 4.56
CA GLY A 283 -5.64 -8.32 5.86
C GLY A 283 -6.06 -6.85 5.95
N LEU A 284 -5.93 -6.05 4.88
CA LEU A 284 -6.27 -4.62 4.86
C LEU A 284 -7.71 -4.28 5.33
N PRO A 285 -8.77 -5.07 5.03
CA PRO A 285 -10.14 -4.77 5.50
C PRO A 285 -10.31 -4.68 7.03
N GLN A 286 -9.38 -5.20 7.83
CA GLN A 286 -9.41 -5.05 9.29
C GLN A 286 -9.47 -3.57 9.73
N LEU A 287 -8.88 -2.66 8.94
CA LEU A 287 -8.82 -1.22 9.24
C LEU A 287 -10.18 -0.51 9.34
N LEU A 288 -11.25 -1.14 8.83
CA LEU A 288 -12.60 -0.61 8.83
C LEU A 288 -13.23 -0.64 10.22
N ASN A 289 -12.87 -1.66 11.02
CA ASN A 289 -13.41 -1.91 12.35
C ASN A 289 -12.37 -1.74 13.46
N ALA A 290 -11.07 -1.79 13.14
CA ALA A 290 -9.99 -1.66 14.11
C ALA A 290 -9.73 -0.20 14.51
N ASP A 291 -9.38 -0.01 15.79
CA ASP A 291 -9.07 1.29 16.37
C ASP A 291 -7.93 2.00 15.61
N ILE A 292 -7.96 3.33 15.56
CA ILE A 292 -6.97 4.13 14.85
C ILE A 292 -5.62 4.22 15.59
N SER A 293 -5.65 4.03 16.92
CA SER A 293 -4.47 3.99 17.78
C SER A 293 -3.81 2.60 17.87
N GLN A 294 -4.53 1.55 17.47
CA GLN A 294 -3.98 0.19 17.47
C GLN A 294 -2.85 0.09 16.43
N PRO A 295 -1.62 -0.31 16.82
CA PRO A 295 -0.49 -0.39 15.91
C PRO A 295 -0.69 -1.50 14.86
N ILE A 296 -0.13 -1.30 13.68
CA ILE A 296 -0.14 -2.28 12.59
C ILE A 296 1.18 -3.05 12.59
N ALA A 297 1.12 -4.38 12.56
CA ALA A 297 2.26 -5.24 12.31
C ALA A 297 2.21 -5.77 10.87
N ILE A 298 3.33 -5.68 10.14
CA ILE A 298 3.44 -6.15 8.75
C ILE A 298 4.53 -7.21 8.64
N VAL A 299 4.17 -8.37 8.08
CA VAL A 299 5.05 -9.51 7.78
C VAL A 299 5.07 -9.81 6.28
N GLU A 300 5.96 -10.68 5.81
CA GLU A 300 5.99 -11.05 4.40
C GLU A 300 4.78 -11.91 4.01
N ALA A 301 4.53 -13.00 4.74
CA ALA A 301 3.57 -14.03 4.35
C ALA A 301 2.17 -13.87 5.01
N PRO A 302 1.07 -14.09 4.25
CA PRO A 302 -0.28 -14.17 4.80
C PRO A 302 -0.47 -15.20 5.92
N LYS A 303 0.21 -16.37 5.86
CA LYS A 303 0.29 -17.37 6.95
C LYS A 303 0.59 -16.68 8.28
N THR A 304 1.67 -15.93 8.26
CA THR A 304 2.32 -15.36 9.45
C THR A 304 1.44 -14.29 10.08
N ALA A 305 0.78 -13.45 9.28
CA ALA A 305 -0.18 -12.47 9.79
C ALA A 305 -1.37 -13.12 10.50
N VAL A 306 -1.90 -14.24 9.97
CA VAL A 306 -2.99 -14.99 10.61
C VAL A 306 -2.52 -15.61 11.92
N ILE A 307 -1.38 -16.32 11.91
CA ILE A 307 -0.87 -17.05 13.09
C ILE A 307 -0.43 -16.10 14.20
N CYS A 308 0.13 -14.93 13.90
CA CYS A 308 0.54 -13.96 14.93
C CYS A 308 -0.64 -13.26 15.62
N THR A 309 -1.85 -13.31 15.04
CA THR A 309 -3.01 -12.55 15.55
C THR A 309 -3.45 -12.98 16.96
N PRO A 310 -3.61 -14.28 17.31
CA PRO A 310 -3.99 -14.70 18.66
C PRO A 310 -2.87 -14.56 19.70
N TYR A 311 -1.61 -14.52 19.26
CA TYR A 311 -0.45 -14.35 20.15
C TYR A 311 -0.17 -12.88 20.48
N PHE A 312 -0.46 -11.98 19.55
CA PHE A 312 -0.23 -10.55 19.70
C PHE A 312 -1.50 -9.74 19.30
N PRO A 313 -2.62 -9.88 20.04
CA PRO A 313 -3.89 -9.24 19.71
C PRO A 313 -3.85 -7.71 19.79
N GLY A 314 -2.84 -7.15 20.46
CA GLY A 314 -2.56 -5.71 20.48
C GLY A 314 -2.18 -5.11 19.12
N PHE A 315 -1.85 -5.92 18.10
CA PHE A 315 -1.55 -5.47 16.74
C PHE A 315 -2.64 -5.82 15.73
N ILE A 316 -2.79 -4.97 14.72
CA ILE A 316 -3.48 -5.31 13.47
C ILE A 316 -2.46 -5.96 12.54
N TRP A 317 -2.56 -7.27 12.33
CA TRP A 317 -1.61 -8.01 11.49
C TRP A 317 -1.98 -7.97 10.00
N MET A 318 -1.00 -7.68 9.15
CA MET A 318 -1.13 -7.65 7.69
C MET A 318 0.08 -8.28 7.01
N ALA A 319 -0.04 -8.60 5.72
CA ALA A 319 1.08 -9.11 4.93
C ALA A 319 1.25 -8.39 3.58
N VAL A 320 2.50 -8.15 3.18
CA VAL A 320 2.84 -7.59 1.85
C VAL A 320 2.78 -8.63 0.73
N GLY A 321 2.96 -9.92 1.05
CA GLY A 321 2.89 -11.04 0.12
C GLY A 321 4.22 -11.47 -0.51
N ALA A 322 5.24 -10.59 -0.50
CA ALA A 322 6.62 -10.89 -0.88
C ALA A 322 7.59 -9.79 -0.37
N LEU A 323 8.87 -10.13 -0.15
CA LEU A 323 9.92 -9.22 0.31
C LEU A 323 10.04 -7.94 -0.55
N SER A 324 9.81 -8.08 -1.87
CA SER A 324 9.90 -7.01 -2.85
C SER A 324 8.67 -6.13 -2.98
N TYR A 325 7.58 -6.46 -2.28
CA TYR A 325 6.28 -5.78 -2.41
C TYR A 325 6.06 -4.65 -1.41
N LEU A 326 6.94 -4.49 -0.42
CA LEU A 326 6.94 -3.34 0.48
C LEU A 326 7.28 -2.05 -0.29
N ASN A 327 6.31 -1.13 -0.43
CA ASN A 327 6.47 0.16 -1.10
C ASN A 327 5.43 1.21 -0.62
N THR A 328 5.60 2.46 -1.05
CA THR A 328 4.71 3.58 -0.68
C THR A 328 3.26 3.36 -1.07
N GLU A 329 2.98 2.79 -2.24
CA GLU A 329 1.63 2.65 -2.78
C GLU A 329 0.80 1.65 -1.96
N ARG A 330 1.37 0.47 -1.66
CA ARG A 330 0.69 -0.54 -0.84
C ARG A 330 0.45 -0.08 0.59
N LEU A 331 1.34 0.75 1.13
CA LEU A 331 1.24 1.26 2.49
C LEU A 331 0.42 2.56 2.58
N ALA A 332 0.07 3.21 1.46
CA ALA A 332 -0.67 4.48 1.46
C ALA A 332 -1.97 4.47 2.30
N PRO A 333 -2.79 3.38 2.33
CA PRO A 333 -3.96 3.30 3.21
C PRO A 333 -3.65 3.32 4.71
N LEU A 334 -2.39 3.10 5.10
CA LEU A 334 -1.94 3.05 6.50
C LEU A 334 -1.45 4.40 7.04
N ARG A 335 -1.42 5.46 6.22
CA ARG A 335 -0.90 6.78 6.64
C ARG A 335 -1.60 7.28 7.91
N GLY A 336 -0.80 7.77 8.85
CA GLY A 336 -1.28 8.28 10.14
C GLY A 336 -1.51 7.22 11.21
N ARG A 337 -1.24 5.93 10.94
CA ARG A 337 -1.13 4.88 11.97
C ARG A 337 0.33 4.48 12.18
N ARG A 338 0.64 3.97 13.37
CA ARG A 338 1.97 3.41 13.71
C ARG A 338 2.14 2.05 13.07
N ILE A 339 3.25 1.86 12.34
CA ILE A 339 3.57 0.63 11.60
C ILE A 339 4.86 0.02 12.17
N VAL A 340 4.84 -1.29 12.43
CA VAL A 340 6.01 -2.09 12.79
C VAL A 340 6.18 -3.19 11.75
N LEU A 341 7.33 -3.21 11.08
CA LEU A 341 7.69 -4.24 10.12
C LEU A 341 8.42 -5.39 10.83
N TYR A 342 8.04 -6.62 10.51
CA TYR A 342 8.67 -7.86 10.97
C TYR A 342 9.16 -8.63 9.73
N PRO A 343 10.39 -8.37 9.25
CA PRO A 343 10.95 -9.07 8.09
C PRO A 343 11.26 -10.53 8.44
N ASP A 344 11.02 -11.44 7.51
CA ASP A 344 11.43 -12.84 7.61
C ASP A 344 12.97 -12.95 7.70
N LEU A 345 13.50 -13.99 8.34
CA LEU A 345 14.95 -14.19 8.43
C LEU A 345 15.58 -14.47 7.06
N SER A 346 16.85 -14.11 6.95
CA SER A 346 17.67 -14.43 5.77
C SER A 346 19.09 -14.77 6.20
N LYS A 347 19.73 -15.68 5.46
CA LYS A 347 21.05 -16.24 5.80
C LYS A 347 22.14 -15.17 6.05
N ASP A 348 21.99 -14.01 5.43
CA ASP A 348 22.92 -12.88 5.47
C ASP A 348 22.30 -11.57 6.02
N GLY A 349 21.09 -11.62 6.59
CA GLY A 349 20.35 -10.44 7.07
C GLY A 349 19.80 -9.53 5.96
N SER A 350 19.96 -9.89 4.68
CA SER A 350 19.56 -9.05 3.54
C SER A 350 18.06 -8.70 3.48
N ALA A 351 17.20 -9.54 4.05
CA ALA A 351 15.76 -9.25 4.19
C ALA A 351 15.51 -8.08 5.15
N PHE A 352 16.11 -8.13 6.34
CA PHE A 352 16.05 -7.05 7.33
C PHE A 352 16.62 -5.75 6.76
N ASP A 353 17.84 -5.78 6.20
CA ASP A 353 18.49 -4.60 5.62
C ASP A 353 17.66 -3.93 4.52
N ARG A 354 17.05 -4.75 3.65
CA ARG A 354 16.18 -4.25 2.58
C ARG A 354 14.97 -3.54 3.14
N TRP A 355 14.30 -4.12 4.13
CA TRP A 355 13.12 -3.53 4.75
C TRP A 355 13.46 -2.29 5.59
N ASN A 356 14.60 -2.29 6.26
CA ASN A 356 15.11 -1.13 7.00
C ASN A 356 15.39 0.07 6.05
N ARG A 357 16.01 -0.18 4.89
CA ARG A 357 16.18 0.86 3.85
C ARG A 357 14.84 1.42 3.37
N VAL A 358 13.88 0.56 3.01
CA VAL A 358 12.56 0.99 2.52
C VAL A 358 11.76 1.71 3.62
N ALA A 359 11.86 1.27 4.88
CA ALA A 359 11.28 1.96 6.01
C ALA A 359 11.86 3.37 6.19
N GLY A 360 13.17 3.56 6.00
CA GLY A 360 13.80 4.88 6.00
C GLY A 360 13.29 5.80 4.87
N GLU A 361 13.05 5.26 3.67
CA GLU A 361 12.46 5.97 2.53
C GLU A 361 10.99 6.35 2.80
N LEU A 362 10.23 5.49 3.48
CA LEU A 362 8.84 5.73 3.89
C LEU A 362 8.74 6.75 5.04
N LEU A 363 9.63 6.65 6.03
CA LEU A 363 9.74 7.61 7.13
C LEU A 363 9.99 9.04 6.59
N ALA A 364 10.88 9.18 5.60
CA ALA A 364 11.12 10.44 4.90
C ALA A 364 9.90 10.97 4.11
N GLN A 365 8.93 10.10 3.78
CA GLN A 365 7.65 10.44 3.14
C GLN A 365 6.51 10.69 4.16
N GLY A 366 6.81 10.69 5.47
CA GLY A 366 5.88 10.99 6.55
C GLY A 366 5.03 9.80 7.02
N PHE A 367 5.54 8.57 6.91
CA PHE A 367 4.97 7.41 7.59
C PHE A 367 5.56 7.27 9.01
N ASP A 368 4.72 6.89 9.98
CA ASP A 368 5.20 6.43 11.29
C ASP A 368 5.50 4.93 11.18
N ILE A 369 6.76 4.60 10.91
CA ILE A 369 7.20 3.24 10.56
C ILE A 369 8.54 2.89 11.18
N THR A 370 8.62 1.68 11.73
CA THR A 370 9.82 1.10 12.34
C THR A 370 10.01 -0.35 11.89
N VAL A 371 11.24 -0.86 11.95
CA VAL A 371 11.54 -2.29 11.70
C VAL A 371 11.92 -2.95 13.02
N SER A 372 11.31 -4.10 13.30
CA SER A 372 11.56 -4.92 14.48
C SER A 372 12.82 -5.75 14.29
N THR A 373 13.75 -5.69 15.23
CA THR A 373 14.93 -6.56 15.30
C THR A 373 14.65 -7.92 15.94
N TYR A 374 13.41 -8.16 16.41
CA TYR A 374 13.07 -9.33 17.25
C TYR A 374 13.55 -10.67 16.69
N LEU A 375 13.38 -10.93 15.39
CA LEU A 375 13.85 -12.17 14.78
C LEU A 375 15.39 -12.23 14.69
N GLU A 376 16.04 -11.15 14.24
CA GLU A 376 17.50 -11.09 14.17
C GLU A 376 18.17 -11.28 15.53
N ASP A 377 17.58 -10.70 16.59
CA ASP A 377 18.09 -10.74 17.97
C ASP A 377 17.88 -12.10 18.67
N ASN A 378 16.88 -12.90 18.26
CA ASN A 378 16.50 -14.14 18.94
C ASN A 378 16.76 -15.43 18.12
N ALA A 379 17.10 -15.32 16.84
CA ALA A 379 17.30 -16.46 15.96
C ALA A 379 18.66 -17.16 16.13
N THR A 380 18.60 -18.49 16.21
CA THR A 380 19.73 -19.40 16.02
C THR A 380 20.27 -19.34 14.58
N ASP A 381 21.49 -19.83 14.38
CA ASP A 381 22.09 -19.89 13.04
C ASP A 381 21.34 -20.84 12.10
N ASP A 382 20.75 -21.93 12.61
CA ASP A 382 19.97 -22.88 11.81
C ASP A 382 18.65 -22.26 11.34
N GLU A 383 17.93 -21.53 12.19
CA GLU A 383 16.72 -20.76 11.82
C GLU A 383 17.04 -19.67 10.79
N ARG A 384 18.17 -18.97 10.96
CA ARG A 384 18.65 -17.95 10.01
C ARG A 384 19.04 -18.55 8.65
N VAL A 385 19.61 -19.76 8.62
CA VAL A 385 19.91 -20.50 7.39
C VAL A 385 18.63 -21.07 6.74
N ALA A 386 17.64 -21.48 7.54
CA ALA A 386 16.34 -21.94 7.06
C ALA A 386 15.50 -20.79 6.47
N GLY A 387 15.72 -19.56 6.95
CA GLY A 387 14.90 -18.39 6.61
C GLY A 387 13.55 -18.43 7.31
N ALA A 388 13.54 -18.81 8.59
CA ALA A 388 12.33 -18.94 9.39
C ALA A 388 11.59 -17.60 9.57
N ASP A 389 10.27 -17.64 9.60
CA ASP A 389 9.41 -16.48 9.83
C ASP A 389 8.86 -16.45 11.27
N LEU A 390 8.22 -15.33 11.65
CA LEU A 390 7.73 -15.13 13.02
C LEU A 390 6.71 -16.21 13.46
N ALA A 391 5.96 -16.81 12.55
CA ALA A 391 5.02 -17.86 12.89
C ALA A 391 5.72 -19.21 13.10
N ASP A 392 6.87 -19.46 12.47
CA ASP A 392 7.62 -20.68 12.72
C ASP A 392 8.15 -20.68 14.17
N PHE A 393 8.69 -19.55 14.64
CA PHE A 393 9.08 -19.32 16.05
C PHE A 393 7.92 -19.56 17.03
N LEU A 394 6.75 -19.00 16.73
CA LEU A 394 5.57 -19.10 17.61
C LEU A 394 5.01 -20.52 17.69
N LEU A 395 4.98 -21.23 16.56
CA LEU A 395 4.51 -22.62 16.49
C LEU A 395 5.47 -23.59 17.19
N GLU A 396 6.78 -23.35 17.15
CA GLU A 396 7.76 -24.17 17.86
C GLU A 396 7.75 -23.92 19.37
N GLN A 397 7.71 -22.65 19.80
CA GLN A 397 7.71 -22.29 21.22
C GLN A 397 6.40 -22.65 21.94
N TRP A 398 5.25 -22.59 21.24
CA TRP A 398 3.92 -22.77 21.82
C TRP A 398 3.09 -23.79 21.04
N GLN A 399 3.44 -25.07 21.24
CA GLN A 399 2.80 -26.23 20.60
C GLN A 399 1.29 -26.34 20.90
N ASP A 400 0.85 -25.90 22.08
CA ASP A 400 -0.57 -25.79 22.46
C ASP A 400 -0.91 -24.32 22.77
N TYR A 401 -1.94 -23.77 22.12
CA TYR A 401 -2.46 -22.44 22.45
C TYR A 401 -3.45 -22.50 23.62
N SER A 402 -3.15 -21.80 24.72
CA SER A 402 -4.06 -21.73 25.87
C SER A 402 -5.19 -20.72 25.63
N SER A 403 -6.43 -21.18 25.76
CA SER A 403 -7.63 -20.33 25.66
C SER A 403 -7.73 -19.23 26.72
N GLN A 404 -6.91 -19.29 27.78
CA GLN A 404 -6.81 -18.26 28.82
C GLN A 404 -6.13 -16.97 28.33
N TRP A 405 -5.55 -16.96 27.11
CA TRP A 405 -4.83 -15.79 26.55
C TRP A 405 -5.78 -14.79 25.86
N ILE A 406 -7.09 -15.00 25.98
CA ILE A 406 -8.15 -14.17 25.39
C ILE A 406 -8.89 -13.36 26.48
N GLU A 407 -8.62 -13.61 27.77
CA GLU A 407 -9.09 -12.80 28.92
C GLU A 407 -8.21 -11.57 29.15
#